data_AF-A0A914FQ15-F1
#
_entry.id   AF-A0A914FQ15-F1
#
_cell.length_a   1.000
_cell.length_b   1.000
_cell.length_c   1.000
_cell.angle_alpha   90.00
_cell.angle_beta   90.00
_cell.angle_gamma   90.00
#
_symmetry.space_group_name_H-M   'P 1'
#
loop_
_entity.id
_entity.type
_entity.pdbx_description
1 polymer ?
#
loop_
_entity_poly.entity_id
_entity_poly.type
_entity_poly.pdbx_seq_one_letter_code
_entity_poly.pdbx_strand_id
1 'polypeptide(L)'
;MVDKSQVILSMLNNSNELLSEIAEKTHIPIDFNEIMYVFDTVIFETLLGLPIPAWLIPRMPEFENLFVNYIATLWGFISFKDDAFEIDLKHELAKISSGSLISEIVERLKLKIQCHQNETEKCEKIKSQKFYAYSGHDITEISLLLGLGYETFIFDKHSMPSVGSSIVLELWQNEEIKNAIITDKNQFQYYYIYARSTDADRAIVSAMAFFSGLFSKNQSSSSSEYILAPVPIHTIPASDDFLNILAFECPKKDELWKMVDKSQVILSMLNNSNELLSEIAEKTHIPIDFNEIMYVFDTVIFETLLGLPIPAWLIPRMPEFEDLFVNYIATLWGFISFKDEAFEIDLQHELAKISSGSLISEIVERLKHKIQCHQNETETMECEKIKNQKFYAYSGHDITEISLLLGLGYETFIFDKHSMPSVSSSLVLELWQNEEIENSIIKDKNQFEYYYVKIYYYQNSTIETPKYIGNLLPECQGE
;
A
#
# COMPACT_ATOMS: atom_id res chain seq x y z
N MET A 1 -21.77 30.14 11.79
CA MET A 1 -21.79 29.60 13.17
C MET A 1 -23.20 29.12 13.47
N VAL A 2 -23.66 28.05 12.80
CA VAL A 2 -24.61 27.12 13.45
C VAL A 2 -23.76 26.27 14.40
N ASP A 3 -24.41 25.84 15.44
CA ASP A 3 -23.95 26.07 16.78
C ASP A 3 -22.96 24.99 17.19
N LYS A 4 -21.65 25.34 17.25
CA LYS A 4 -20.69 24.57 18.05
C LYS A 4 -21.27 24.27 19.43
N SER A 5 -22.20 25.11 19.94
CA SER A 5 -22.93 24.81 21.16
C SER A 5 -23.74 23.52 21.10
N GLN A 6 -24.46 23.11 20.05
CA GLN A 6 -25.38 21.96 20.18
C GLN A 6 -24.67 20.60 20.33
N VAL A 7 -23.59 20.36 19.60
CA VAL A 7 -22.78 19.14 19.77
C VAL A 7 -22.06 19.17 21.12
N ILE A 8 -21.47 20.32 21.48
CA ILE A 8 -20.81 20.49 22.78
C ILE A 8 -21.82 20.39 23.94
N LEU A 9 -23.05 20.89 23.77
CA LEU A 9 -24.16 20.81 24.72
C LEU A 9 -24.67 19.37 24.85
N SER A 10 -24.69 18.60 23.76
CA SER A 10 -24.98 17.16 23.79
C SER A 10 -23.90 16.40 24.57
N MET A 11 -22.63 16.69 24.32
CA MET A 11 -21.50 16.13 25.08
C MET A 11 -21.57 16.53 26.56
N LEU A 12 -21.83 17.80 26.87
CA LEU A 12 -22.07 18.32 28.22
C LEU A 12 -23.18 17.52 28.90
N ASN A 13 -24.32 17.35 28.23
CA ASN A 13 -25.46 16.64 28.79
C ASN A 13 -25.16 15.17 29.09
N ASN A 14 -24.39 14.51 28.22
CA ASN A 14 -24.03 13.10 28.37
C ASN A 14 -22.95 12.87 29.45
N SER A 15 -22.13 13.87 29.75
CA SER A 15 -21.06 13.80 30.76
C SER A 15 -21.37 14.59 32.04
N ASN A 16 -22.63 14.98 32.25
CA ASN A 16 -23.07 15.81 33.37
C ASN A 16 -22.64 15.27 34.75
N GLU A 17 -22.61 13.95 34.94
CA GLU A 17 -22.24 13.34 36.22
C GLU A 17 -20.74 13.56 36.54
N LEU A 18 -19.85 13.20 35.61
CA LEU A 18 -18.41 13.42 35.73
C LEU A 18 -18.09 14.90 35.93
N LEU A 19 -18.71 15.77 35.13
CA LEU A 19 -18.46 17.21 35.20
C LEU A 19 -18.93 17.83 36.51
N SER A 20 -20.07 17.37 37.05
CA SER A 20 -20.57 17.80 38.35
C SER A 20 -19.66 17.34 39.49
N GLU A 21 -19.15 16.11 39.42
CA GLU A 21 -18.22 15.56 40.40
C GLU A 21 -16.89 16.33 40.40
N ILE A 22 -16.32 16.61 39.22
CA ILE A 22 -15.10 17.43 39.08
C ILE A 22 -15.33 18.83 39.65
N ALA A 23 -16.43 19.49 39.29
CA ALA A 23 -16.73 20.84 39.78
C ALA A 23 -16.92 20.90 41.30
N GLU A 24 -17.58 19.89 41.90
CA GLU A 24 -17.74 19.80 43.35
C GLU A 24 -16.38 19.65 44.05
N LYS A 25 -15.51 18.77 43.55
CA LYS A 25 -14.23 18.43 44.19
C LYS A 25 -13.13 19.46 43.98
N THR A 26 -13.16 20.18 42.85
CA THR A 26 -12.14 21.17 42.49
C THR A 26 -12.57 22.61 42.79
N HIS A 27 -13.86 22.84 43.05
CA HIS A 27 -14.48 24.18 43.16
C HIS A 27 -14.37 25.02 41.88
N ILE A 28 -14.10 24.37 40.74
CA ILE A 28 -14.04 24.98 39.42
C ILE A 28 -15.45 24.92 38.80
N PRO A 29 -15.93 25.98 38.13
CA PRO A 29 -17.24 25.95 37.48
C PRO A 29 -17.30 24.86 36.40
N ILE A 30 -18.51 24.39 36.10
CA ILE A 30 -18.77 23.49 34.96
C ILE A 30 -18.66 24.32 33.66
N ASP A 31 -17.44 24.69 33.31
CA ASP A 31 -17.03 25.27 32.04
C ASP A 31 -15.97 24.36 31.42
N PHE A 32 -16.16 24.00 30.16
CA PHE A 32 -15.26 23.06 29.51
C PHE A 32 -13.81 23.57 29.45
N ASN A 33 -13.57 24.86 29.19
CA ASN A 33 -12.19 25.37 29.16
C ASN A 33 -11.52 25.25 30.53
N GLU A 34 -12.27 25.51 31.60
CA GLU A 34 -11.80 25.38 32.96
C GLU A 34 -11.54 23.92 33.35
N ILE A 35 -12.40 23.00 32.92
CA ILE A 35 -12.26 21.55 33.14
C ILE A 35 -11.07 20.97 32.36
N MET A 36 -10.75 21.53 31.19
CA MET A 36 -9.56 21.13 30.41
C MET A 36 -8.27 21.46 31.18
N TYR A 37 -8.21 22.59 31.88
CA TYR A 37 -7.06 22.88 32.76
C TYR A 37 -6.92 21.87 33.90
N VAL A 38 -8.03 21.34 34.42
CA VAL A 38 -7.99 20.26 35.42
C VAL A 38 -7.37 19.00 34.81
N PHE A 39 -7.78 18.64 33.60
CA PHE A 39 -7.22 17.48 32.90
C PHE A 39 -5.71 17.64 32.66
N ASP A 40 -5.30 18.76 32.08
CA ASP A 40 -3.88 19.07 31.81
C ASP A 40 -3.05 19.01 33.09
N THR A 41 -3.57 19.55 34.19
CA THR A 41 -2.92 19.51 35.50
C THR A 41 -2.74 18.07 35.97
N VAL A 42 -3.77 17.24 35.90
CA VAL A 42 -3.72 15.84 36.34
C VAL A 42 -2.74 15.02 35.50
N ILE A 43 -2.72 15.20 34.17
CA ILE A 43 -1.75 14.55 33.29
C ILE A 43 -0.33 14.99 33.62
N PHE A 44 -0.10 16.29 33.81
CA PHE A 44 1.22 16.82 34.14
C PHE A 44 1.72 16.32 35.51
N GLU A 45 0.86 16.32 36.52
CA GLU A 45 1.17 15.78 37.85
C GLU A 45 1.52 14.29 37.78
N THR A 46 0.77 13.51 36.98
CA THR A 46 1.03 12.08 36.75
C THR A 46 2.40 11.85 36.09
N LEU A 47 2.76 12.66 35.07
CA LEU A 47 4.07 12.59 34.42
C LEU A 47 5.23 12.90 35.39
N LEU A 48 4.98 13.75 36.38
CA LEU A 48 5.93 14.04 37.47
C LEU A 48 5.94 12.98 38.58
N GLY A 49 5.15 11.91 38.45
CA GLY A 49 5.04 10.84 39.43
C GLY A 49 4.24 11.22 40.69
N LEU A 50 3.42 12.27 40.62
CA LEU A 50 2.55 12.68 41.71
C LEU A 50 1.28 11.80 41.73
N PRO A 51 0.73 11.50 42.93
CA PRO A 51 -0.44 10.65 43.06
C PRO A 51 -1.71 11.37 42.60
N ILE A 52 -2.43 10.77 41.65
CA ILE A 52 -3.76 11.22 41.24
C ILE A 52 -4.73 11.08 42.44
N PRO A 53 -5.63 12.05 42.69
CA PRO A 53 -6.65 11.92 43.72
C PRO A 53 -7.46 10.63 43.58
N ALA A 54 -7.61 9.87 44.68
CA ALA A 54 -8.20 8.53 44.65
C ALA A 54 -9.64 8.48 44.06
N TRP A 55 -10.39 9.58 44.18
CA TRP A 55 -11.73 9.70 43.61
C TRP A 55 -11.72 9.84 42.08
N LEU A 56 -10.65 10.40 41.51
CA LEU A 56 -10.53 10.67 40.07
C LEU A 56 -9.99 9.47 39.29
N ILE A 57 -9.16 8.63 39.91
CA ILE A 57 -8.59 7.40 39.31
C ILE A 57 -9.64 6.56 38.54
N PRO A 58 -10.80 6.17 39.13
CA PRO A 58 -11.79 5.36 38.42
C PRO A 58 -12.50 6.10 37.28
N ARG A 59 -12.43 7.44 37.27
CA ARG A 59 -13.04 8.32 36.26
C ARG A 59 -12.07 8.71 35.13
N MET A 60 -10.77 8.43 35.26
CA MET A 60 -9.76 8.83 34.26
C MET A 60 -10.10 8.39 32.83
N PRO A 61 -10.55 7.15 32.55
CA PRO A 61 -10.90 6.76 31.18
C PRO A 61 -12.08 7.54 30.58
N GLU A 62 -13.03 7.94 31.42
CA GLU A 62 -14.18 8.77 31.04
C GLU A 62 -13.72 10.21 30.77
N PHE A 63 -12.82 10.73 31.62
CA PHE A 63 -12.27 12.08 31.52
C PHE A 63 -11.37 12.25 30.28
N GLU A 64 -10.50 11.28 30.00
CA GLU A 64 -9.69 11.22 28.78
C GLU A 64 -10.56 11.20 27.52
N ASN A 65 -11.61 10.36 27.52
CA ASN A 65 -12.51 10.27 26.38
C ASN A 65 -13.26 11.59 26.14
N LEU A 66 -13.67 12.26 27.21
CA LEU A 66 -14.32 13.57 27.14
C LEU A 66 -13.38 14.63 26.59
N PHE A 67 -12.14 14.69 27.09
CA PHE A 67 -11.09 15.62 26.66
C PHE A 67 -10.81 15.49 25.16
N VAL A 68 -10.54 14.25 24.70
CA VAL A 68 -10.20 13.96 23.29
C VAL A 68 -11.36 14.35 22.37
N ASN A 69 -12.59 13.95 22.69
CA ASN A 69 -13.76 14.28 21.86
C ASN A 69 -14.06 15.78 21.83
N TYR A 70 -13.86 16.48 22.95
CA TYR A 70 -14.05 17.92 23.03
C TYR A 70 -13.03 18.68 22.18
N ILE A 71 -11.73 18.38 22.32
CA ILE A 71 -10.66 18.97 21.49
C ILE A 71 -10.91 18.68 20.02
N ALA A 72 -11.21 17.43 19.69
CA ALA A 72 -11.47 17.03 18.32
C ALA A 72 -12.71 17.73 17.72
N THR A 73 -13.70 18.08 18.53
CA THR A 73 -14.87 18.86 18.09
C THR A 73 -14.55 20.36 17.95
N LEU A 74 -13.84 20.95 18.92
CA LEU A 74 -13.52 22.38 18.94
C LEU A 74 -12.67 22.78 17.73
N TRP A 75 -11.70 21.93 17.40
CA TRP A 75 -10.69 22.15 16.37
C TRP A 75 -11.05 21.52 15.01
N GLY A 76 -12.23 20.89 14.90
CA GLY A 76 -12.76 20.37 13.63
C GLY A 76 -12.11 19.08 13.14
N PHE A 77 -11.55 18.29 14.05
CA PHE A 77 -10.92 17.01 13.75
C PHE A 77 -11.97 15.91 13.53
N ILE A 78 -13.13 15.96 14.19
CA ILE A 78 -14.26 15.07 13.91
C ILE A 78 -15.22 15.74 12.91
N SER A 79 -15.64 15.00 11.88
CA SER A 79 -16.63 15.47 10.92
C SER A 79 -18.01 15.58 11.57
N PHE A 80 -18.61 16.76 11.51
CA PHE A 80 -20.02 16.97 11.82
C PHE A 80 -20.68 17.48 10.56
N LYS A 81 -21.55 16.66 9.95
CA LYS A 81 -22.48 17.14 8.93
C LYS A 81 -23.51 18.01 9.63
N ASP A 82 -23.39 19.31 9.45
CA ASP A 82 -24.47 20.24 9.74
C ASP A 82 -25.13 20.57 8.39
N ASP A 83 -26.34 20.04 8.16
CA ASP A 83 -27.12 20.25 6.93
C ASP A 83 -27.45 21.74 6.69
N ALA A 84 -27.10 22.62 7.63
CA ALA A 84 -27.27 24.07 7.54
C ALA A 84 -26.20 24.81 6.71
N PHE A 85 -25.06 24.18 6.35
CA PHE A 85 -24.03 24.83 5.53
C PHE A 85 -23.47 23.91 4.44
N GLU A 86 -23.42 24.40 3.19
CA GLU A 86 -22.75 23.76 2.05
C GLU A 86 -21.20 23.83 2.12
N ILE A 87 -20.61 23.94 3.32
CA ILE A 87 -19.17 24.12 3.52
C ILE A 87 -18.61 22.94 4.29
N ASP A 88 -17.55 22.32 3.74
CA ASP A 88 -16.75 21.34 4.46
C ASP A 88 -15.93 22.03 5.56
N LEU A 89 -16.53 22.14 6.73
CA LEU A 89 -15.92 22.74 7.92
C LEU A 89 -14.61 22.07 8.31
N LYS A 90 -14.43 20.77 8.06
CA LYS A 90 -13.19 20.04 8.37
C LYS A 90 -12.06 20.56 7.50
N HIS A 91 -12.28 20.59 6.18
CA HIS A 91 -11.31 21.12 5.21
C HIS A 91 -10.96 22.58 5.47
N GLU A 92 -11.97 23.42 5.74
CA GLU A 92 -11.74 24.85 5.97
C GLU A 92 -11.04 25.13 7.31
N LEU A 93 -11.34 24.38 8.37
CA LEU A 93 -10.64 24.51 9.66
C LEU A 93 -9.18 24.01 9.58
N ALA A 94 -8.91 22.94 8.82
CA ALA A 94 -7.54 22.49 8.56
C ALA A 94 -6.72 23.56 7.83
N LYS A 95 -7.30 24.23 6.82
CA LYS A 95 -6.66 25.37 6.14
C LYS A 95 -6.40 26.54 7.08
N ILE A 96 -7.37 26.90 7.92
CA ILE A 96 -7.25 28.06 8.83
C ILE A 96 -6.20 27.81 9.92
N SER A 97 -6.16 26.60 10.47
CA SER A 97 -5.29 26.25 11.60
C SER A 97 -3.82 26.05 11.21
N SER A 98 -3.55 25.54 10.00
CA SER A 98 -2.19 25.16 9.58
C SER A 98 -1.64 25.98 8.42
N GLY A 99 -2.50 26.66 7.65
CA GLY A 99 -2.13 27.26 6.37
C GLY A 99 -1.05 28.34 6.48
N SER A 100 -1.05 29.12 7.56
CA SER A 100 -0.02 30.13 7.82
C SER A 100 1.37 29.50 8.06
N LEU A 101 1.44 28.43 8.86
CA LEU A 101 2.68 27.70 9.13
C LEU A 101 3.18 26.96 7.89
N ILE A 102 2.28 26.32 7.13
CA ILE A 102 2.63 25.68 5.86
C ILE A 102 3.17 26.72 4.86
N SER A 103 2.51 27.87 4.74
CA SER A 103 2.96 28.96 3.87
C SER A 103 4.35 29.44 4.26
N GLU A 104 4.60 29.68 5.55
CA GLU A 104 5.92 30.06 6.07
C GLU A 104 6.99 29.01 5.73
N ILE A 105 6.72 27.72 5.98
CA ILE A 105 7.63 26.62 5.63
C ILE A 105 7.94 26.64 4.13
N VAL A 106 6.92 26.71 3.28
CA VAL A 106 7.07 26.75 1.82
C VAL A 106 7.86 27.98 1.36
N GLU A 107 7.64 29.14 1.97
CA GLU A 107 8.40 30.35 1.68
C GLU A 107 9.88 30.21 2.06
N ARG A 108 10.19 29.59 3.20
CA ARG A 108 11.59 29.30 3.60
C ARG A 108 12.26 28.34 2.63
N LEU A 109 11.56 27.30 2.19
CA LEU A 109 12.06 26.34 1.20
C LEU A 109 12.34 27.05 -0.14
N LYS A 110 11.38 27.82 -0.65
CA LYS A 110 11.54 28.63 -1.88
C LYS A 110 12.70 29.59 -1.79
N LEU A 111 12.85 30.29 -0.67
CA LEU A 111 13.93 31.24 -0.46
C LEU A 111 15.30 30.54 -0.44
N LYS A 112 15.40 29.35 0.18
CA LYS A 112 16.62 28.53 0.18
C LYS A 112 17.00 28.08 -1.23
N ILE A 113 16.02 27.67 -2.04
CA ILE A 113 16.21 27.28 -3.45
C ILE A 113 16.67 28.48 -4.28
N GLN A 114 15.97 29.61 -4.18
CA GLN A 114 16.32 30.84 -4.93
C GLN A 114 17.72 31.34 -4.62
N CYS A 115 18.12 31.26 -3.35
CA CYS A 115 19.45 31.69 -2.94
C CYS A 115 20.53 30.66 -3.27
N HIS A 116 20.21 29.42 -3.61
CA HIS A 116 21.21 28.39 -3.86
C HIS A 116 22.19 28.81 -4.99
N GLN A 117 21.68 29.36 -6.09
CA GLN A 117 22.47 29.78 -7.27
C GLN A 117 22.87 31.27 -7.26
N ASN A 118 22.53 32.03 -6.21
CA ASN A 118 22.71 33.49 -6.16
C ASN A 118 23.76 33.89 -5.11
N GLU A 119 24.67 34.81 -5.45
CA GLU A 119 25.84 35.20 -4.62
C GLU A 119 25.66 36.56 -3.91
N THR A 120 24.43 37.06 -3.77
CA THR A 120 24.21 38.27 -2.96
C THR A 120 24.52 38.04 -1.47
N GLU A 121 24.98 39.09 -0.77
CA GLU A 121 25.25 39.07 0.69
C GLU A 121 24.05 38.55 1.52
N LYS A 122 22.83 38.87 1.08
CA LYS A 122 21.59 38.33 1.68
C LYS A 122 21.47 36.82 1.52
N CYS A 123 21.88 36.27 0.37
CA CYS A 123 21.84 34.84 0.09
C CYS A 123 22.94 34.04 0.77
N GLU A 124 24.11 34.62 1.06
CA GLU A 124 25.17 33.94 1.83
C GLU A 124 24.68 33.50 3.22
N LYS A 125 23.95 34.39 3.91
CA LYS A 125 23.32 34.07 5.19
C LYS A 125 22.27 32.97 5.08
N ILE A 126 21.49 32.99 3.99
CA ILE A 126 20.46 31.96 3.74
C ILE A 126 21.11 30.61 3.42
N LYS A 127 22.21 30.57 2.66
CA LYS A 127 22.97 29.35 2.36
C LYS A 127 23.56 28.71 3.63
N SER A 128 24.11 29.51 4.54
CA SER A 128 24.71 29.00 5.79
C SER A 128 23.69 28.51 6.82
N GLN A 129 22.46 29.00 6.80
CA GLN A 129 21.38 28.55 7.69
C GLN A 129 21.02 27.08 7.46
N LYS A 130 21.21 26.21 8.47
CA LYS A 130 21.03 24.75 8.33
C LYS A 130 19.62 24.25 8.61
N PHE A 131 18.92 24.85 9.57
CA PHE A 131 17.54 24.49 9.91
C PHE A 131 16.77 25.71 10.39
N TYR A 132 15.45 25.61 10.35
CA TYR A 132 14.52 26.48 11.07
C TYR A 132 13.83 25.60 12.11
N ALA A 133 13.81 26.05 13.36
CA ALA A 133 13.10 25.39 14.43
C ALA A 133 11.93 26.27 14.86
N TYR A 134 10.75 25.66 14.94
CA TYR A 134 9.54 26.26 15.45
C TYR A 134 9.14 25.50 16.71
N SER A 135 8.65 26.22 17.71
CA SER A 135 8.11 25.63 18.93
C SER A 135 6.67 26.09 19.05
N GLY A 136 5.77 25.15 19.30
CA GLY A 136 4.34 25.37 19.41
C GLY A 136 3.73 24.40 20.40
N HIS A 137 2.40 24.41 20.45
CA HIS A 137 1.63 23.45 21.22
C HIS A 137 1.45 22.15 20.42
N ASP A 138 1.13 21.05 21.10
CA ASP A 138 0.67 19.79 20.52
C ASP A 138 -0.37 19.98 19.40
N ILE A 139 -1.32 20.91 19.60
CA ILE A 139 -2.34 21.26 18.62
C ILE A 139 -1.76 21.83 17.32
N THR A 140 -0.56 22.42 17.37
CA THR A 140 0.13 22.97 16.19
C THR A 140 0.66 21.85 15.31
N GLU A 141 1.19 20.79 15.91
CA GLU A 141 1.66 19.60 15.18
C GLU A 141 0.51 18.83 14.56
N ILE A 142 -0.57 18.63 15.33
CA ILE A 142 -1.80 18.01 14.83
C ILE A 142 -2.38 18.82 13.66
N SER A 143 -2.49 20.14 13.82
CA SER A 143 -3.00 21.01 12.76
C SER A 143 -2.12 20.93 11.51
N LEU A 144 -0.80 20.92 11.66
CA LEU A 144 0.14 20.78 10.55
C LEU A 144 -0.05 19.45 9.82
N LEU A 145 -0.16 18.33 10.54
CA LEU A 145 -0.39 17.00 9.95
C LEU A 145 -1.71 16.94 9.18
N LEU A 146 -2.78 17.51 9.73
CA LEU A 146 -4.08 17.62 9.05
C LEU A 146 -4.00 18.48 7.80
N GLY A 147 -3.35 19.63 7.88
CA GLY A 147 -3.12 20.52 6.74
C GLY A 147 -2.30 19.86 5.61
N LEU A 148 -1.47 18.88 5.96
CA LEU A 148 -0.70 18.06 5.03
C LEU A 148 -1.45 16.81 4.55
N GLY A 149 -2.67 16.55 5.05
CA GLY A 149 -3.52 15.44 4.62
C GLY A 149 -3.35 14.12 5.39
N TYR A 150 -2.65 14.11 6.53
CA TYR A 150 -2.41 12.91 7.35
C TYR A 150 -3.56 12.65 8.33
N GLU A 151 -4.77 12.50 7.81
CA GLU A 151 -5.98 12.41 8.63
C GLU A 151 -6.11 11.10 9.41
N THR A 152 -5.70 9.98 8.81
CA THR A 152 -5.87 8.63 9.40
C THR A 152 -5.01 8.40 10.64
N PHE A 153 -3.94 9.17 10.82
CA PHE A 153 -3.00 8.99 11.92
C PHE A 153 -3.55 9.50 13.26
N ILE A 154 -4.56 10.38 13.25
CA ILE A 154 -4.99 11.16 14.42
C ILE A 154 -6.20 10.55 15.15
N PHE A 155 -6.92 9.61 14.53
CA PHE A 155 -8.19 9.08 15.06
C PHE A 155 -8.08 7.85 15.98
N ASP A 156 -6.90 7.27 16.15
CA ASP A 156 -6.72 6.28 17.21
C ASP A 156 -6.56 7.03 18.54
N LYS A 157 -7.24 6.55 19.60
CA LYS A 157 -7.35 7.20 20.92
C LYS A 157 -5.99 7.39 21.61
N HIS A 158 -4.92 6.83 21.03
CA HIS A 158 -3.54 6.87 21.49
C HIS A 158 -2.61 7.76 20.63
N SER A 159 -3.15 8.50 19.65
CA SER A 159 -2.35 9.22 18.63
C SER A 159 -2.10 10.71 18.90
N MET A 160 -2.48 11.25 20.07
CA MET A 160 -2.08 12.63 20.39
C MET A 160 -0.56 12.72 20.57
N PRO A 161 0.12 13.72 20.00
CA PRO A 161 1.55 13.89 20.17
C PRO A 161 1.90 14.03 21.66
N SER A 162 2.78 13.16 22.16
CA SER A 162 3.26 13.23 23.53
C SER A 162 4.12 14.47 23.75
N VAL A 163 4.26 14.93 25.00
CA VAL A 163 5.19 16.02 25.34
C VAL A 163 6.59 15.73 24.78
N GLY A 164 7.11 16.64 23.95
CA GLY A 164 8.41 16.50 23.28
C GLY A 164 8.37 15.83 21.90
N SER A 165 7.17 15.60 21.34
CA SER A 165 7.00 15.29 19.93
C SER A 165 7.61 16.38 19.04
N SER A 166 8.01 16.00 17.83
CA SER A 166 8.53 16.93 16.84
C SER A 166 8.25 16.43 15.42
N ILE A 167 8.00 17.36 14.51
CA ILE A 167 7.90 17.10 13.07
C ILE A 167 9.16 17.65 12.40
N VAL A 168 9.86 16.81 11.63
CA VAL A 168 11.05 17.19 10.87
C VAL A 168 10.74 17.19 9.38
N LEU A 169 10.95 18.34 8.73
CA LEU A 169 10.80 18.52 7.28
C LEU A 169 12.14 18.91 6.67
N GLU A 170 12.60 18.13 5.69
CA GLU A 170 13.93 18.30 5.10
C GLU A 170 13.85 18.73 3.63
N LEU A 171 14.65 19.74 3.26
CA LEU A 171 14.85 20.16 1.87
C LEU A 171 16.10 19.48 1.32
N TRP A 172 15.89 18.55 0.39
CA TRP A 172 16.96 17.84 -0.29
C TRP A 172 17.29 18.50 -1.63
N GLN A 173 18.57 18.80 -1.85
CA GLN A 173 19.08 19.28 -3.13
C GLN A 173 19.69 18.13 -3.93
N ASN A 174 19.30 18.01 -5.20
CA ASN A 174 19.83 17.04 -6.14
C ASN A 174 20.98 17.68 -6.95
N GLU A 175 22.24 17.23 -6.76
CA GLU A 175 23.39 17.71 -7.54
C GLU A 175 23.69 16.88 -8.81
N GLU A 176 22.95 15.81 -9.10
CA GLU A 176 23.27 14.91 -10.20
C GLU A 176 22.03 14.56 -11.05
N ILE A 177 21.68 15.48 -11.95
CA ILE A 177 20.81 15.18 -13.08
C ILE A 177 21.70 15.04 -14.33
N LYS A 178 22.29 13.86 -14.50
CA LYS A 178 22.75 13.36 -15.80
C LYS A 178 22.92 11.84 -15.74
N ASN A 179 21.91 11.16 -16.28
CA ASN A 179 21.95 9.78 -16.76
C ASN A 179 22.29 8.70 -15.72
N ALA A 180 21.27 8.19 -15.05
CA ALA A 180 21.31 6.82 -14.52
C ALA A 180 19.98 6.11 -14.84
N ILE A 181 20.03 5.18 -15.79
CA ILE A 181 19.24 3.95 -15.71
C ILE A 181 19.76 3.25 -14.45
N ILE A 182 18.87 2.79 -13.58
CA ILE A 182 19.18 2.22 -12.25
C ILE A 182 20.40 1.28 -12.32
N THR A 183 21.58 1.83 -12.07
CA THR A 183 22.88 1.13 -12.11
C THR A 183 23.76 1.58 -10.96
N ASP A 184 23.50 2.77 -10.39
CA ASP A 184 24.17 3.21 -9.17
C ASP A 184 23.27 2.97 -7.94
N LYS A 185 23.51 1.85 -7.23
CA LYS A 185 22.83 1.48 -5.97
C LYS A 185 23.00 2.53 -4.86
N ASN A 186 23.83 3.55 -5.07
CA ASN A 186 24.16 4.57 -4.08
C ASN A 186 23.24 5.80 -4.10
N GLN A 187 22.29 5.90 -5.05
CA GLN A 187 21.46 7.10 -5.23
C GLN A 187 19.96 6.77 -5.26
N PHE A 188 19.39 6.50 -4.08
CA PHE A 188 17.95 6.44 -3.92
C PHE A 188 17.32 7.84 -4.09
N GLN A 189 16.45 8.02 -5.09
CA GLN A 189 15.58 9.20 -5.22
C GLN A 189 14.12 8.74 -5.27
N TYR A 190 13.34 9.10 -4.25
CA TYR A 190 11.98 8.58 -4.04
C TYR A 190 11.00 8.88 -5.20
N TYR A 191 11.26 9.89 -6.04
CA TYR A 191 10.43 10.21 -7.19
C TYR A 191 10.73 9.37 -8.45
N TYR A 192 11.77 8.54 -8.44
CA TYR A 192 12.02 7.57 -9.51
C TYR A 192 11.28 6.25 -9.32
N ILE A 193 10.76 6.00 -8.12
CA ILE A 193 10.16 4.72 -7.73
C ILE A 193 8.75 4.96 -7.22
N TYR A 194 7.82 4.16 -7.71
CA TYR A 194 6.48 4.07 -7.19
C TYR A 194 6.33 2.63 -6.75
N ALA A 195 6.06 2.43 -5.48
CA ALA A 195 5.84 1.10 -4.92
C ALA A 195 4.42 1.03 -4.38
N ARG A 196 3.72 -0.04 -4.76
CA ARG A 196 2.38 -0.36 -4.28
C ARG A 196 2.37 -1.80 -3.78
N SER A 197 1.66 -2.04 -2.69
CA SER A 197 1.45 -3.37 -2.14
C SER A 197 -0.02 -3.58 -1.82
N THR A 198 -0.47 -4.84 -1.89
CA THR A 198 -1.75 -5.23 -1.30
C THR A 198 -1.74 -4.97 0.20
N ASP A 199 -2.91 -4.73 0.79
CA ASP A 199 -3.06 -4.48 2.24
C ASP A 199 -2.96 -5.78 3.04
N ALA A 200 -1.79 -6.41 2.98
CA ALA A 200 -1.44 -7.61 3.71
C ALA A 200 -0.01 -7.46 4.26
N ASP A 201 0.17 -7.67 5.56
CA ASP A 201 1.47 -7.52 6.25
C ASP A 201 2.62 -8.20 5.50
N ARG A 202 2.40 -9.44 5.03
CA ARG A 202 3.40 -10.22 4.29
C ARG A 202 3.83 -9.56 2.98
N ALA A 203 2.92 -8.89 2.26
CA ALA A 203 3.21 -8.23 1.00
C ALA A 203 3.94 -6.90 1.26
N ILE A 204 3.45 -6.11 2.22
CA ILE A 204 4.06 -4.84 2.62
C ILE A 204 5.51 -5.06 3.09
N VAL A 205 5.73 -6.02 3.99
CA VAL A 205 7.07 -6.37 4.49
C VAL A 205 7.96 -6.91 3.38
N SER A 206 7.42 -7.67 2.43
CA SER A 206 8.18 -8.15 1.26
C SER A 206 8.65 -6.98 0.38
N ALA A 207 7.79 -5.98 0.13
CA ALA A 207 8.16 -4.77 -0.60
C ALA A 207 9.27 -4.00 0.14
N MET A 208 9.11 -3.80 1.45
CA MET A 208 10.13 -3.16 2.29
C MET A 208 11.47 -3.91 2.22
N ALA A 209 11.46 -5.24 2.34
CA ALA A 209 12.66 -6.07 2.28
C ALA A 209 13.32 -6.00 0.90
N PHE A 210 12.53 -6.07 -0.19
CA PHE A 210 13.02 -5.93 -1.56
C PHE A 210 13.78 -4.62 -1.75
N PHE A 211 13.19 -3.50 -1.34
CA PHE A 211 13.82 -2.19 -1.49
C PHE A 211 15.01 -1.98 -0.55
N SER A 212 14.96 -2.57 0.65
CA SER A 212 16.10 -2.59 1.57
C SER A 212 17.31 -3.24 0.91
N GLY A 213 17.12 -4.36 0.20
CA GLY A 213 18.19 -5.02 -0.55
C GLY A 213 18.59 -4.28 -1.82
N LEU A 214 17.63 -3.69 -2.54
CA LEU A 214 17.91 -2.93 -3.76
C LEU A 214 18.79 -1.70 -3.51
N PHE A 215 18.52 -0.99 -2.41
CA PHE A 215 19.23 0.25 -2.03
C PHE A 215 20.23 0.07 -0.89
N SER A 216 20.51 -1.18 -0.47
CA SER A 216 21.57 -1.41 0.51
C SER A 216 22.90 -0.91 -0.06
N LYS A 217 23.50 0.11 0.55
CA LYS A 217 24.85 0.54 0.20
C LYS A 217 25.82 -0.62 0.43
N ASN A 218 26.71 -0.88 -0.52
CA ASN A 218 27.89 -1.70 -0.28
C ASN A 218 28.77 -0.96 0.74
N GLN A 219 28.56 -1.21 2.02
CA GLN A 219 29.43 -0.67 3.04
C GLN A 219 30.76 -1.41 2.99
N SER A 220 31.85 -0.66 2.82
CA SER A 220 33.18 -1.12 3.17
C SER A 220 33.24 -1.37 4.69
N SER A 221 32.90 -2.61 5.07
CA SER A 221 33.43 -3.41 6.19
C SER A 221 33.71 -2.77 7.56
N SER A 222 33.09 -1.65 7.96
CA SER A 222 33.38 -1.05 9.28
C SER A 222 32.28 -0.28 9.99
N SER A 223 31.09 -0.09 9.40
CA SER A 223 29.92 0.43 10.13
C SER A 223 28.81 -0.61 10.15
N SER A 224 28.21 -0.82 11.31
CA SER A 224 27.12 -1.78 11.54
C SER A 224 25.73 -1.16 11.31
N GLU A 225 25.67 0.00 10.67
CA GLU A 225 24.43 0.76 10.47
C GLU A 225 23.84 0.42 9.10
N TYR A 226 22.89 -0.51 9.05
CA TYR A 226 22.06 -0.71 7.86
C TYR A 226 21.29 0.59 7.59
N ILE A 227 21.71 1.34 6.57
CA ILE A 227 20.96 2.52 6.11
C ILE A 227 19.79 1.99 5.28
N LEU A 228 18.62 1.88 5.92
CA LEU A 228 17.35 1.61 5.25
C LEU A 228 17.01 2.80 4.36
N ALA A 229 16.89 2.60 3.05
CA ALA A 229 16.32 3.63 2.17
C ALA A 229 14.79 3.60 2.35
N PRO A 230 14.16 4.67 2.86
CA PRO A 230 12.72 4.69 3.06
C PRO A 230 12.01 4.82 1.71
N VAL A 231 11.58 3.69 1.14
CA VAL A 231 10.73 3.66 -0.06
C VAL A 231 9.27 3.69 0.39
N PRO A 232 8.49 4.73 0.04
CA PRO A 232 7.06 4.75 0.35
C PRO A 232 6.35 3.58 -0.34
N ILE A 233 5.71 2.72 0.45
CA ILE A 233 4.87 1.63 -0.05
C ILE A 233 3.42 2.06 0.07
N HIS A 234 2.77 2.31 -1.06
CA HIS A 234 1.36 2.69 -1.08
C HIS A 234 0.48 1.43 -0.98
N THR A 235 -0.62 1.53 -0.25
CA THR A 235 -1.62 0.47 -0.18
C THR A 235 -3.02 1.08 -0.18
N ILE A 236 -4.01 0.25 -0.47
CA ILE A 236 -5.44 0.58 -0.38
C ILE A 236 -6.17 -0.59 0.29
N PRO A 237 -7.31 -0.36 0.96
CA PRO A 237 -8.04 -1.42 1.63
C PRO A 237 -8.33 -2.61 0.72
N ALA A 238 -8.20 -3.82 1.25
CA ALA A 238 -8.27 -5.06 0.48
C ALA A 238 -9.59 -5.23 -0.31
N SER A 239 -10.73 -4.71 0.18
CA SER A 239 -12.03 -4.76 -0.51
C SER A 239 -12.06 -3.94 -1.80
N ASP A 240 -11.24 -2.89 -1.87
CA ASP A 240 -11.17 -1.95 -2.99
C ASP A 240 -9.96 -2.23 -3.90
N ASP A 241 -9.19 -3.28 -3.59
CA ASP A 241 -7.90 -3.54 -4.21
C ASP A 241 -7.97 -4.59 -5.34
N PHE A 242 -7.99 -4.14 -6.60
CA PHE A 242 -7.89 -5.03 -7.76
C PHE A 242 -6.57 -5.83 -7.85
N LEU A 243 -5.51 -5.43 -7.15
CA LEU A 243 -4.26 -6.19 -7.03
C LEU A 243 -4.41 -7.38 -6.07
N ASN A 244 -5.37 -7.28 -5.14
CA ASN A 244 -5.80 -8.36 -4.26
C ASN A 244 -7.14 -8.93 -4.73
N ILE A 245 -7.10 -9.67 -5.83
CA ILE A 245 -8.31 -10.24 -6.44
C ILE A 245 -9.14 -11.12 -5.50
N LEU A 246 -8.52 -11.76 -4.52
CA LEU A 246 -9.23 -12.58 -3.53
C LEU A 246 -10.18 -11.72 -2.70
N ALA A 247 -9.68 -10.59 -2.18
CA ALA A 247 -10.43 -9.69 -1.31
C ALA A 247 -11.31 -8.67 -2.07
N PHE A 248 -11.01 -8.40 -3.33
CA PHE A 248 -11.75 -7.44 -4.14
C PHE A 248 -13.21 -7.86 -4.37
N GLU A 249 -14.16 -6.98 -4.05
CA GLU A 249 -15.58 -7.24 -4.22
C GLU A 249 -15.99 -7.12 -5.70
N CYS A 250 -16.27 -8.27 -6.34
CA CYS A 250 -16.68 -8.33 -7.73
C CYS A 250 -17.80 -9.37 -7.94
N PRO A 251 -19.07 -8.94 -8.06
CA PRO A 251 -20.20 -9.87 -8.21
C PRO A 251 -20.05 -10.82 -9.42
N LYS A 252 -19.40 -10.37 -10.49
CA LYS A 252 -19.15 -11.19 -11.67
C LYS A 252 -18.11 -12.28 -11.40
N LYS A 253 -17.06 -11.98 -10.61
CA LYS A 253 -16.07 -12.98 -10.15
C LYS A 253 -16.77 -14.12 -9.41
N ASP A 254 -17.64 -13.77 -8.46
CA ASP A 254 -18.38 -14.75 -7.66
C ASP A 254 -19.35 -15.60 -8.51
N GLU A 255 -19.96 -15.00 -9.54
CA GLU A 255 -20.78 -15.73 -10.51
C GLU A 255 -19.95 -16.75 -11.29
N LEU A 256 -18.80 -16.33 -11.83
CA LEU A 256 -17.91 -17.21 -12.60
C LEU A 256 -17.38 -18.36 -11.75
N TRP A 257 -16.90 -18.11 -10.52
CA TRP A 257 -16.43 -19.18 -9.63
C TRP A 257 -17.54 -20.19 -9.32
N LYS A 258 -18.77 -19.74 -9.07
CA LYS A 258 -19.91 -20.64 -8.89
C LYS A 258 -20.23 -21.49 -10.12
N MET A 259 -19.94 -20.98 -11.33
CA MET A 259 -20.06 -21.77 -12.56
C MET A 259 -18.94 -22.81 -12.64
N VAL A 260 -17.71 -22.43 -12.33
CA VAL A 260 -16.55 -23.33 -12.32
C VAL A 260 -16.73 -24.45 -11.31
N ASP A 261 -17.16 -24.16 -10.08
CA ASP A 261 -17.40 -25.16 -9.02
C ASP A 261 -18.46 -26.20 -9.44
N LYS A 262 -19.40 -25.82 -10.31
CA LYS A 262 -20.46 -26.68 -10.83
C LYS A 262 -20.10 -27.38 -12.14
N SER A 263 -18.92 -27.09 -12.69
CA SER A 263 -18.47 -27.68 -13.95
C SER A 263 -18.21 -29.18 -13.81
N GLN A 264 -18.42 -29.92 -14.90
CA GLN A 264 -18.15 -31.36 -14.94
C GLN A 264 -16.69 -31.69 -14.68
N VAL A 265 -15.76 -30.79 -15.03
CA VAL A 265 -14.33 -30.99 -14.78
C VAL A 265 -14.03 -30.99 -13.28
N ILE A 266 -14.53 -30.00 -12.52
CA ILE A 266 -14.35 -29.95 -11.05
C ILE A 266 -15.06 -31.12 -10.38
N LEU A 267 -16.31 -31.40 -10.75
CA LEU A 267 -17.08 -32.51 -10.18
C LEU A 267 -16.38 -33.86 -10.41
N SER A 268 -15.80 -34.06 -11.59
CA SER A 268 -15.05 -35.28 -11.92
C SER A 268 -13.74 -35.37 -11.12
N MET A 269 -13.00 -34.27 -10.99
CA MET A 269 -11.78 -34.22 -10.17
C MET A 269 -12.06 -34.58 -8.71
N LEU A 270 -13.06 -33.94 -8.09
CA LEU A 270 -13.43 -34.20 -6.70
C LEU A 270 -13.91 -35.65 -6.49
N ASN A 271 -14.68 -36.20 -7.44
CA ASN A 271 -15.14 -37.58 -7.36
C ASN A 271 -13.97 -38.58 -7.50
N ASN A 272 -13.03 -38.32 -8.40
CA ASN A 272 -11.85 -39.18 -8.61
C ASN A 272 -10.90 -39.14 -7.41
N SER A 273 -10.84 -38.03 -6.68
CA SER A 273 -10.00 -37.86 -5.49
C SER A 273 -10.75 -38.10 -4.16
N ASN A 274 -11.96 -38.66 -4.20
CA ASN A 274 -12.81 -38.81 -3.02
C ASN A 274 -12.15 -39.64 -1.89
N GLU A 275 -11.33 -40.64 -2.25
CA GLU A 275 -10.60 -41.44 -1.26
C GLU A 275 -9.59 -40.58 -0.49
N LEU A 276 -8.75 -39.81 -1.20
CA LEU A 276 -7.79 -38.88 -0.62
C LEU A 276 -8.49 -37.84 0.26
N LEU A 277 -9.54 -37.20 -0.28
CA LEU A 277 -10.28 -36.16 0.43
C LEU A 277 -10.95 -36.68 1.70
N SER A 278 -11.50 -37.90 1.65
CA SER A 278 -12.09 -38.57 2.82
C SER A 278 -11.05 -38.92 3.87
N GLU A 279 -9.87 -39.41 3.44
CA GLU A 279 -8.76 -39.72 4.36
C GLU A 279 -8.25 -38.44 5.04
N ILE A 280 -8.06 -37.34 4.30
CA ILE A 280 -7.67 -36.04 4.85
C ILE A 280 -8.70 -35.59 5.89
N ALA A 281 -9.99 -35.56 5.54
CA ALA A 281 -11.06 -35.12 6.43
C ALA A 281 -11.15 -35.96 7.72
N GLU A 282 -10.97 -37.29 7.61
CA GLU A 282 -10.95 -38.18 8.76
C GLU A 282 -9.78 -37.86 9.70
N LYS A 283 -8.57 -37.63 9.15
CA LYS A 283 -7.34 -37.44 9.93
C LYS A 283 -7.18 -36.03 10.49
N THR A 284 -7.72 -35.01 9.82
CA THR A 284 -7.61 -33.60 10.24
C THR A 284 -8.85 -33.10 10.97
N HIS A 285 -9.97 -33.82 10.88
CA HIS A 285 -11.30 -33.39 11.34
C HIS A 285 -11.82 -32.12 10.66
N ILE A 286 -11.25 -31.79 9.50
CA ILE A 286 -11.71 -30.71 8.63
C ILE A 286 -12.78 -31.27 7.69
N PRO A 287 -13.88 -30.55 7.42
CA PRO A 287 -14.91 -31.01 6.49
C PRO A 287 -14.34 -31.23 5.08
N ILE A 288 -14.99 -32.07 4.29
CA ILE A 288 -14.72 -32.21 2.85
C ILE A 288 -15.30 -30.99 2.13
N ASP A 289 -14.72 -29.84 2.40
CA ASP A 289 -14.89 -28.60 1.66
C ASP A 289 -13.54 -28.27 1.03
N PHE A 290 -13.53 -28.02 -0.27
CA PHE A 290 -12.28 -27.85 -0.97
C PHE A 290 -11.51 -26.63 -0.47
N ASN A 291 -12.18 -25.52 -0.15
CA ASN A 291 -11.50 -24.32 0.39
C ASN A 291 -10.84 -24.60 1.73
N GLU A 292 -11.45 -25.44 2.57
CA GLU A 292 -10.88 -25.84 3.85
C GLU A 292 -9.68 -26.80 3.67
N ILE A 293 -9.78 -27.72 2.72
CA ILE A 293 -8.72 -28.69 2.39
C ILE A 293 -7.49 -28.00 1.79
N MET A 294 -7.68 -26.89 1.07
CA MET A 294 -6.60 -26.06 0.54
C MET A 294 -5.66 -25.54 1.63
N TYR A 295 -6.21 -25.13 2.79
CA TYR A 295 -5.38 -24.70 3.93
C TYR A 295 -4.52 -25.84 4.48
N VAL A 296 -5.01 -27.09 4.42
CA VAL A 296 -4.21 -28.27 4.81
C VAL A 296 -3.04 -28.45 3.85
N PHE A 297 -3.29 -28.33 2.55
CA PHE A 297 -2.23 -28.42 1.55
C PHE A 297 -1.16 -27.34 1.77
N ASP A 298 -1.57 -26.07 1.85
CA ASP A 298 -0.66 -24.95 2.06
C ASP A 298 0.19 -25.15 3.33
N THR A 299 -0.44 -25.56 4.43
CA THR A 299 0.26 -25.83 5.69
C THR A 299 1.35 -26.88 5.51
N VAL A 300 1.03 -28.00 4.87
CA VAL A 300 1.95 -29.12 4.67
C VAL A 300 3.09 -28.77 3.72
N ILE A 301 2.81 -27.97 2.67
CA ILE A 301 3.84 -27.45 1.77
C ILE A 301 4.82 -26.54 2.54
N PHE A 302 4.32 -25.60 3.34
CA PHE A 302 5.19 -24.71 4.13
C PHE A 302 5.98 -25.47 5.20
N GLU A 303 5.37 -26.43 5.90
CA GLU A 303 6.08 -27.31 6.83
C GLU A 303 7.23 -28.04 6.13
N THR A 304 6.97 -28.62 4.96
CA THR A 304 7.98 -29.31 4.15
C THR A 304 9.12 -28.37 3.74
N LEU A 305 8.79 -27.15 3.27
CA LEU A 305 9.77 -26.14 2.87
C LEU A 305 10.65 -25.67 4.06
N LEU A 306 10.08 -25.64 5.26
CA LEU A 306 10.80 -25.31 6.49
C LEU A 306 11.60 -26.49 7.07
N GLY A 307 11.56 -27.66 6.42
CA GLY A 307 12.21 -28.88 6.90
C GLY A 307 11.54 -29.47 8.15
N LEU A 308 10.28 -29.12 8.41
CA LEU A 308 9.48 -29.66 9.49
C LEU A 308 8.89 -31.03 9.09
N PRO A 309 8.70 -31.94 10.06
CA PRO A 309 8.10 -33.23 9.79
C PRO A 309 6.60 -33.07 9.49
N ILE A 310 6.17 -33.57 8.34
CA ILE A 310 4.74 -33.69 7.99
C ILE A 310 4.16 -35.03 8.47
N PRO A 311 2.83 -35.17 8.60
CA PRO A 311 2.23 -36.41 9.07
C PRO A 311 2.60 -37.62 8.20
N ALA A 312 3.09 -38.70 8.84
CA ALA A 312 3.63 -39.86 8.13
C ALA A 312 2.62 -40.54 7.18
N TRP A 313 1.33 -40.47 7.48
CA TRP A 313 0.27 -41.01 6.63
C TRP A 313 0.07 -40.20 5.34
N LEU A 314 0.41 -38.90 5.37
CA LEU A 314 0.21 -37.99 4.24
C LEU A 314 1.37 -38.04 3.23
N ILE A 315 2.58 -38.36 3.67
CA ILE A 315 3.77 -38.51 2.81
C ILE A 315 3.50 -39.31 1.52
N PRO A 316 2.94 -40.54 1.56
CA PRO A 316 2.67 -41.32 0.34
C PRO A 316 1.56 -40.72 -0.53
N ARG A 317 0.72 -39.85 0.03
CA ARG A 317 -0.40 -39.18 -0.66
C ARG A 317 0.00 -37.83 -1.27
N MET A 318 1.14 -37.27 -0.91
CA MET A 318 1.58 -35.94 -1.37
C MET A 318 1.51 -35.75 -2.89
N PRO A 319 1.95 -36.69 -3.75
CA PRO A 319 1.84 -36.52 -5.20
C PRO A 319 0.38 -36.39 -5.67
N GLU A 320 -0.52 -37.21 -5.13
CA GLU A 320 -1.96 -37.16 -5.45
C GLU A 320 -2.59 -35.85 -4.97
N PHE A 321 -2.17 -35.37 -3.80
CA PHE A 321 -2.68 -34.13 -3.21
C PHE A 321 -2.20 -32.89 -3.98
N GLU A 322 -0.93 -32.86 -4.38
CA GLU A 322 -0.35 -31.80 -5.21
C GLU A 322 -1.02 -31.75 -6.58
N ASP A 323 -1.17 -32.89 -7.25
CA ASP A 323 -1.86 -32.95 -8.54
C ASP A 323 -3.32 -32.45 -8.42
N LEU A 324 -4.05 -32.85 -7.37
CA LEU A 324 -5.41 -32.35 -7.13
C LEU A 324 -5.43 -30.83 -6.91
N PHE A 325 -4.57 -30.33 -6.02
CA PHE A 325 -4.49 -28.91 -5.68
C PHE A 325 -4.20 -28.05 -6.91
N VAL A 326 -3.14 -28.40 -7.65
CA VAL A 326 -2.70 -27.66 -8.83
C VAL A 326 -3.78 -27.65 -9.89
N ASN A 327 -4.37 -28.81 -10.20
CA ASN A 327 -5.41 -28.90 -11.23
C ASN A 327 -6.69 -28.16 -10.82
N TYR A 328 -7.09 -28.24 -9.56
CA TYR A 328 -8.27 -27.51 -9.07
C TYR A 328 -8.05 -26.01 -9.14
N ILE A 329 -6.95 -25.49 -8.57
CA ILE A 329 -6.65 -24.05 -8.61
C ILE A 329 -6.54 -23.57 -10.04
N ALA A 330 -5.86 -24.33 -10.88
CA ALA A 330 -5.74 -24.00 -12.28
C ALA A 330 -7.09 -23.98 -13.01
N THR A 331 -8.05 -24.80 -12.60
CA THR A 331 -9.40 -24.77 -13.18
C THR A 331 -10.23 -23.60 -12.59
N LEU A 332 -10.24 -23.44 -11.27
CA LEU A 332 -10.97 -22.40 -10.54
C LEU A 332 -10.67 -20.99 -11.07
N TRP A 333 -9.40 -20.73 -11.34
CA TRP A 333 -8.93 -19.43 -11.78
C TRP A 333 -8.86 -19.26 -13.29
N GLY A 334 -9.35 -20.25 -14.05
CA GLY A 334 -9.38 -20.18 -15.51
C GLY A 334 -7.96 -20.22 -16.10
N PHE A 335 -7.05 -20.92 -15.42
CA PHE A 335 -5.72 -21.14 -15.94
C PHE A 335 -5.83 -22.21 -17.02
N ILE A 336 -6.40 -23.38 -16.71
CA ILE A 336 -6.61 -24.44 -17.69
C ILE A 336 -7.85 -24.14 -18.53
N SER A 337 -7.71 -24.28 -19.85
CA SER A 337 -8.86 -24.24 -20.75
C SER A 337 -9.75 -25.46 -20.51
N PHE A 338 -11.00 -25.21 -20.15
CA PHE A 338 -12.03 -26.24 -20.11
C PHE A 338 -13.28 -25.73 -20.80
N LYS A 339 -13.85 -26.58 -21.65
CA LYS A 339 -15.17 -26.36 -22.24
C LYS A 339 -16.16 -27.22 -21.46
N ASP A 340 -17.15 -26.57 -20.87
CA ASP A 340 -18.30 -27.26 -20.32
C ASP A 340 -19.48 -26.96 -21.23
N GLU A 341 -20.07 -28.01 -21.82
CA GLU A 341 -21.24 -27.88 -22.69
C GLU A 341 -22.44 -27.25 -21.96
N ALA A 342 -22.44 -27.25 -20.62
CA ALA A 342 -23.44 -26.58 -19.81
C ALA A 342 -23.36 -25.05 -19.86
N PHE A 343 -22.24 -24.46 -20.30
CA PHE A 343 -22.01 -23.02 -20.32
C PHE A 343 -21.70 -22.53 -21.73
N GLU A 344 -22.51 -21.59 -22.25
CA GLU A 344 -22.31 -20.97 -23.58
C GLU A 344 -21.26 -19.84 -23.56
N ILE A 345 -20.35 -19.84 -22.56
CA ILE A 345 -19.33 -18.79 -22.39
C ILE A 345 -17.94 -19.41 -22.32
N ASP A 346 -16.95 -18.66 -22.79
CA ASP A 346 -15.54 -18.99 -22.58
C ASP A 346 -15.12 -18.59 -21.16
N LEU A 347 -15.28 -19.54 -20.23
CA LEU A 347 -14.99 -19.32 -18.81
C LEU A 347 -13.53 -18.93 -18.57
N GLN A 348 -12.60 -19.53 -19.30
CA GLN A 348 -11.17 -19.24 -19.19
C GLN A 348 -10.90 -17.77 -19.54
N HIS A 349 -11.44 -17.32 -20.69
CA HIS A 349 -11.29 -15.94 -21.14
C HIS A 349 -11.91 -14.93 -20.15
N GLU A 350 -13.13 -15.20 -19.68
CA GLU A 350 -13.82 -14.31 -18.74
C GLU A 350 -13.12 -14.25 -17.37
N LEU A 351 -12.60 -15.37 -16.88
CA LEU A 351 -11.82 -15.43 -15.64
C LEU A 351 -10.49 -14.68 -15.79
N ALA A 352 -9.74 -14.89 -16.87
CA ALA A 352 -8.49 -14.17 -17.14
C ALA A 352 -8.71 -12.64 -17.24
N LYS A 353 -9.79 -12.23 -17.91
CA LYS A 353 -10.17 -10.83 -18.06
C LYS A 353 -10.50 -10.17 -16.72
N ILE A 354 -11.31 -10.85 -15.88
CA ILE A 354 -11.62 -10.34 -14.54
C ILE A 354 -10.38 -10.36 -13.65
N SER A 355 -9.48 -11.33 -13.85
CA SER A 355 -8.37 -11.53 -12.94
C SER A 355 -7.19 -10.60 -13.11
N SER A 356 -6.98 -10.15 -14.34
CA SER A 356 -5.79 -9.41 -14.73
C SER A 356 -6.07 -8.12 -15.49
N GLY A 357 -7.29 -7.94 -16.00
CA GLY A 357 -7.63 -6.83 -16.88
C GLY A 357 -7.31 -5.47 -16.29
N SER A 358 -7.63 -5.25 -15.01
CA SER A 358 -7.32 -3.99 -14.31
C SER A 358 -5.82 -3.73 -14.21
N LEU A 359 -5.03 -4.76 -13.85
CA LEU A 359 -3.58 -4.64 -13.72
C LEU A 359 -2.90 -4.44 -15.08
N ILE A 360 -3.35 -5.16 -16.12
CA ILE A 360 -2.88 -4.97 -17.49
C ILE A 360 -3.21 -3.57 -17.97
N SER A 361 -4.43 -3.06 -17.73
CA SER A 361 -4.81 -1.69 -18.10
C SER A 361 -3.91 -0.68 -17.41
N GLU A 362 -3.67 -0.83 -16.10
CA GLU A 362 -2.77 0.06 -15.35
C GLU A 362 -1.35 0.05 -15.93
N ILE A 363 -0.78 -1.13 -16.20
CA ILE A 363 0.56 -1.25 -16.78
C ILE A 363 0.60 -0.59 -18.16
N VAL A 364 -0.33 -0.92 -19.05
CA VAL A 364 -0.39 -0.41 -20.43
C VAL A 364 -0.57 1.11 -20.44
N GLU A 365 -1.45 1.64 -19.59
CA GLU A 365 -1.66 3.08 -19.45
C GLU A 365 -0.40 3.79 -18.96
N ARG A 366 0.31 3.24 -17.96
CA ARG A 366 1.58 3.81 -17.50
C ARG A 366 2.65 3.80 -18.58
N LEU A 367 2.75 2.72 -19.37
CA LEU A 367 3.68 2.64 -20.50
C LEU A 367 3.34 3.68 -21.58
N LYS A 368 2.06 3.79 -21.97
CA LYS A 368 1.60 4.80 -22.93
C LYS A 368 1.87 6.21 -22.44
N HIS A 369 1.58 6.49 -21.17
CA HIS A 369 1.81 7.81 -20.59
C HIS A 369 3.30 8.15 -20.53
N LYS A 370 4.16 7.16 -20.23
CA LYS A 370 5.62 7.32 -20.27
C LYS A 370 6.10 7.71 -21.67
N ILE A 371 5.64 7.02 -22.71
CA ILE A 371 5.96 7.31 -24.11
C ILE A 371 5.50 8.72 -24.50
N GLN A 372 4.23 9.04 -24.21
CA GLN A 372 3.65 10.34 -24.53
C GLN A 372 4.42 11.48 -23.86
N CYS A 373 4.70 11.38 -22.56
CA CYS A 373 5.48 12.38 -21.86
C CYS A 373 6.90 12.46 -22.40
N HIS A 374 7.56 11.34 -22.69
CA HIS A 374 8.91 11.34 -23.27
C HIS A 374 8.97 12.12 -24.59
N GLN A 375 7.95 11.99 -25.44
CA GLN A 375 7.87 12.65 -26.75
C GLN A 375 7.39 14.11 -26.68
N ASN A 376 6.76 14.53 -25.59
CA ASN A 376 6.20 15.87 -25.49
C ASN A 376 7.28 16.93 -25.22
N GLU A 377 7.40 17.89 -26.14
CA GLU A 377 8.33 19.04 -26.05
C GLU A 377 7.91 20.04 -24.97
N THR A 378 6.62 20.04 -24.60
CA THR A 378 6.11 20.92 -23.53
C THR A 378 6.34 20.27 -22.16
N GLU A 379 7.20 20.89 -21.34
CA GLU A 379 7.48 20.48 -19.97
C GLU A 379 6.33 20.87 -19.04
N THR A 380 5.33 19.98 -18.94
CA THR A 380 4.40 20.03 -17.82
C THR A 380 5.05 19.37 -16.60
N MET A 381 4.76 19.89 -15.40
CA MET A 381 5.27 19.33 -14.14
C MET A 381 4.89 17.85 -13.96
N GLU A 382 3.75 17.43 -14.49
CA GLU A 382 3.31 16.03 -14.52
C GLU A 382 4.21 15.18 -15.43
N CYS A 383 4.48 15.63 -16.67
CA CYS A 383 5.35 14.90 -17.58
C CYS A 383 6.80 14.90 -17.13
N GLU A 384 7.30 15.93 -16.45
CA GLU A 384 8.63 15.88 -15.82
C GLU A 384 8.72 14.75 -14.79
N LYS A 385 7.73 14.63 -13.89
CA LYS A 385 7.67 13.54 -12.91
C LYS A 385 7.66 12.18 -13.62
N ILE A 386 6.87 12.03 -14.66
CA ILE A 386 6.74 10.76 -15.40
C ILE A 386 8.01 10.44 -16.20
N LYS A 387 8.66 11.41 -16.84
CA LYS A 387 9.96 11.25 -17.52
C LYS A 387 11.03 10.77 -16.54
N ASN A 388 10.97 11.26 -15.31
CA ASN A 388 11.87 10.90 -14.23
C ASN A 388 11.53 9.53 -13.62
N GLN A 389 10.27 9.15 -13.49
CA GLN A 389 9.85 7.84 -12.98
C GLN A 389 10.52 6.67 -13.74
N LYS A 390 11.32 5.83 -13.06
CA LYS A 390 12.08 4.74 -13.68
C LYS A 390 11.55 3.35 -13.30
N PHE A 391 10.93 3.22 -12.14
CA PHE A 391 10.51 1.93 -11.60
C PHE A 391 9.11 2.00 -11.00
N TYR A 392 8.29 1.02 -11.36
CA TYR A 392 6.99 0.76 -10.76
C TYR A 392 7.05 -0.64 -10.16
N ALA A 393 6.80 -0.76 -8.87
CA ALA A 393 6.80 -2.04 -8.16
C ALA A 393 5.40 -2.34 -7.62
N TYR A 394 4.92 -3.55 -7.87
CA TYR A 394 3.68 -4.07 -7.31
C TYR A 394 4.02 -5.31 -6.49
N SER A 395 3.82 -5.23 -5.19
CA SER A 395 3.96 -6.37 -4.29
C SER A 395 2.58 -6.98 -4.03
N GLY A 396 2.33 -8.12 -4.66
CA GLY A 396 1.07 -8.85 -4.58
C GLY A 396 1.29 -10.29 -4.11
N HIS A 397 0.58 -11.20 -4.76
CA HIS A 397 0.55 -12.63 -4.44
C HIS A 397 0.93 -13.47 -5.65
N ASP A 398 1.17 -14.75 -5.43
CA ASP A 398 1.29 -15.77 -6.49
C ASP A 398 0.14 -15.65 -7.50
N ILE A 399 -1.10 -15.50 -7.04
CA ILE A 399 -2.27 -15.35 -7.89
C ILE A 399 -2.24 -14.06 -8.71
N THR A 400 -1.61 -12.99 -8.21
CA THR A 400 -1.44 -11.73 -8.95
C THR A 400 -0.54 -11.94 -10.17
N GLU A 401 0.58 -12.65 -9.97
CA GLU A 401 1.54 -12.94 -11.04
C GLU A 401 0.98 -13.92 -12.06
N ILE A 402 0.34 -15.01 -11.61
CA ILE A 402 -0.27 -15.99 -12.51
C ILE A 402 -1.39 -15.35 -13.34
N SER A 403 -2.27 -14.58 -12.70
CA SER A 403 -3.36 -13.90 -13.40
C SER A 403 -2.82 -12.95 -14.47
N LEU A 404 -1.78 -12.18 -14.16
CA LEU A 404 -1.13 -11.28 -15.12
C LEU A 404 -0.55 -12.05 -16.31
N LEU A 405 0.18 -13.14 -16.07
CA LEU A 405 0.74 -13.97 -17.14
C LEU A 405 -0.37 -14.55 -18.04
N LEU A 406 -1.48 -15.00 -17.45
CA LEU A 406 -2.62 -15.50 -18.22
C LEU A 406 -3.31 -14.43 -19.04
N GLY A 407 -3.56 -13.26 -18.47
CA GLY A 407 -4.17 -12.15 -19.20
C GLY A 407 -3.32 -11.66 -20.36
N LEU A 408 -1.99 -11.84 -20.26
CA LEU A 408 -1.06 -11.57 -21.35
C LEU A 408 -1.03 -12.70 -22.41
N GLY A 409 -1.58 -13.88 -22.13
CA GLY A 409 -1.65 -15.01 -23.07
C GLY A 409 -0.58 -16.10 -22.86
N TYR A 410 0.07 -16.16 -21.70
CA TYR A 410 1.11 -17.15 -21.35
C TYR A 410 0.57 -18.48 -20.84
N GLU A 411 -0.60 -18.91 -21.30
CA GLU A 411 -1.29 -20.12 -20.81
C GLU A 411 -0.35 -21.33 -20.76
N THR A 412 0.32 -21.65 -21.88
CA THR A 412 1.23 -22.81 -21.97
C THR A 412 2.44 -22.77 -21.03
N PHE A 413 2.86 -21.58 -20.59
CA PHE A 413 4.02 -21.41 -19.71
C PHE A 413 3.70 -21.81 -18.26
N ILE A 414 2.45 -21.64 -17.83
CA ILE A 414 1.99 -21.86 -16.46
C ILE A 414 1.72 -23.34 -16.14
N PHE A 415 1.31 -24.17 -17.11
CA PHE A 415 0.88 -25.56 -16.86
C PHE A 415 2.00 -26.60 -16.74
N ASP A 416 3.25 -26.19 -16.81
CA ASP A 416 4.31 -27.03 -16.26
C ASP A 416 4.25 -26.89 -14.74
N LYS A 417 4.01 -27.97 -14.00
CA LYS A 417 3.95 -27.99 -12.52
C LYS A 417 5.17 -27.36 -11.85
N HIS A 418 6.29 -27.27 -12.58
CA HIS A 418 7.50 -26.60 -12.16
C HIS A 418 7.53 -25.09 -12.45
N SER A 419 6.46 -24.49 -12.98
CA SER A 419 6.40 -23.09 -13.39
C SER A 419 5.54 -22.20 -12.49
N MET A 420 4.86 -22.77 -11.47
CA MET A 420 4.14 -21.95 -10.50
C MET A 420 5.10 -20.98 -9.80
N PRO A 421 4.66 -19.73 -9.52
CA PRO A 421 5.51 -18.77 -8.83
C PRO A 421 5.84 -19.27 -7.44
N SER A 422 7.14 -19.30 -7.11
CA SER A 422 7.58 -19.62 -5.76
C SER A 422 7.69 -18.34 -4.93
N VAL A 423 7.97 -18.47 -3.63
CA VAL A 423 8.17 -17.30 -2.77
C VAL A 423 9.25 -16.37 -3.35
N SER A 424 8.95 -15.07 -3.42
CA SER A 424 9.81 -14.03 -4.01
C SER A 424 10.06 -14.19 -5.51
N SER A 425 9.16 -14.85 -6.25
CA SER A 425 9.10 -14.71 -7.70
C SER A 425 8.83 -13.25 -8.10
N SER A 426 9.21 -12.89 -9.33
CA SER A 426 8.87 -11.59 -9.88
C SER A 426 8.79 -11.58 -11.41
N LEU A 427 7.85 -10.80 -11.91
CA LEU A 427 7.70 -10.47 -13.32
C LEU A 427 8.21 -9.05 -13.56
N VAL A 428 9.14 -8.90 -14.50
CA VAL A 428 9.73 -7.61 -14.87
C VAL A 428 9.36 -7.29 -16.32
N LEU A 429 8.68 -6.17 -16.51
CA LEU A 429 8.36 -5.60 -17.81
C LEU A 429 9.21 -4.36 -18.03
N GLU A 430 10.06 -4.40 -19.06
CA GLU A 430 10.96 -3.31 -19.41
C GLU A 430 10.47 -2.62 -20.68
N LEU A 431 10.31 -1.30 -20.62
CA LEU A 431 10.06 -0.48 -21.81
C LEU A 431 11.37 -0.06 -22.44
N TRP A 432 11.57 -0.42 -23.70
CA TRP A 432 12.74 -0.10 -24.49
C TRP A 432 12.38 0.84 -25.63
N GLN A 433 13.33 1.69 -26.01
CA GLN A 433 13.26 2.56 -27.18
C GLN A 433 14.27 2.09 -28.22
N ASN A 434 13.87 2.06 -29.49
CA ASN A 434 14.74 1.75 -30.61
C ASN A 434 15.31 3.03 -31.22
N GLU A 435 16.56 3.35 -30.87
CA GLU A 435 17.28 4.55 -31.32
C GLU A 435 17.55 4.56 -32.83
N GLU A 436 17.62 3.41 -33.50
CA GLU A 436 17.89 3.32 -34.95
C GLU A 436 16.69 3.78 -35.79
N ILE A 437 15.46 3.47 -35.34
CA ILE A 437 14.23 3.83 -36.04
C ILE A 437 13.90 5.31 -35.82
N GLU A 438 14.15 5.86 -34.63
CA GLU A 438 13.92 7.28 -34.30
C GLU A 438 14.75 8.23 -35.16
N ASN A 439 15.99 7.84 -35.48
CA ASN A 439 16.91 8.62 -36.32
C ASN A 439 16.64 8.46 -37.83
N SER A 440 15.68 7.61 -38.23
CA SER A 440 15.33 7.41 -39.63
C SER A 440 14.42 8.54 -40.16
N ILE A 441 14.56 8.88 -41.45
CA ILE A 441 13.86 10.02 -42.10
C ILE A 441 12.33 9.77 -42.24
N ILE A 442 11.85 8.58 -41.93
CA ILE A 442 10.44 8.18 -42.10
C ILE A 442 9.70 8.37 -40.78
N LYS A 443 9.25 9.60 -40.50
CA LYS A 443 8.43 9.95 -39.33
C LYS A 443 6.92 9.70 -39.52
N ASP A 444 6.52 8.93 -40.54
CA ASP A 444 5.11 8.67 -40.88
C ASP A 444 4.56 7.36 -40.28
N LYS A 445 5.32 6.69 -39.40
CA LYS A 445 4.88 5.47 -38.72
C LYS A 445 4.26 5.78 -37.36
N ASN A 446 3.32 4.93 -36.95
CA ASN A 446 2.57 5.08 -35.70
C ASN A 446 3.56 5.24 -34.53
N GLN A 447 3.39 6.25 -33.68
CA GLN A 447 4.40 6.72 -32.70
C GLN A 447 4.81 5.66 -31.65
N PHE A 448 4.06 4.56 -31.56
CA PHE A 448 4.35 3.40 -30.72
C PHE A 448 5.34 2.41 -31.35
N GLU A 449 5.61 2.48 -32.67
CA GLU A 449 6.51 1.55 -33.38
C GLU A 449 8.00 1.71 -32.98
N TYR A 450 8.35 2.79 -32.28
CA TYR A 450 9.71 3.05 -31.79
C TYR A 450 9.98 2.43 -30.42
N TYR A 451 8.96 1.89 -29.75
CA TYR A 451 9.07 1.33 -28.42
C TYR A 451 8.67 -0.14 -28.44
N TYR A 452 9.33 -0.92 -27.58
CA TYR A 452 9.03 -2.33 -27.43
C TYR A 452 9.15 -2.73 -25.96
N VAL A 453 8.43 -3.78 -25.56
CA VAL A 453 8.41 -4.27 -24.19
C VAL A 453 9.13 -5.60 -24.12
N LYS A 454 10.08 -5.74 -23.19
CA LYS A 454 10.68 -7.04 -22.86
C LYS A 454 10.08 -7.54 -21.55
N ILE A 455 9.80 -8.84 -21.49
CA ILE A 455 9.22 -9.48 -20.31
C ILE A 455 10.18 -10.55 -19.80
N TYR A 456 10.49 -10.47 -18.51
CA TYR A 456 11.42 -11.34 -17.80
C TYR A 456 10.75 -11.93 -16.58
N TYR A 457 10.99 -13.21 -16.33
CA TYR A 457 10.45 -13.93 -15.17
C TYR A 457 11.59 -14.45 -14.29
N TYR A 458 11.55 -14.06 -13.03
CA TYR A 458 12.33 -14.64 -11.95
C TYR A 458 11.43 -15.60 -11.18
N GLN A 459 11.68 -16.89 -11.29
CA GLN A 459 10.83 -17.88 -10.62
C GLN A 459 11.00 -17.86 -9.09
N ASN A 460 12.17 -17.45 -8.58
CA ASN A 460 12.49 -17.40 -7.15
C ASN A 460 13.66 -16.45 -6.86
N SER A 461 13.94 -16.19 -5.58
CA SER A 461 15.02 -15.30 -5.13
C SER A 461 16.45 -15.81 -5.36
N THR A 462 16.63 -17.08 -5.73
CA THR A 462 17.95 -17.70 -5.98
C THR A 462 18.37 -17.65 -7.45
N ILE A 463 17.46 -17.26 -8.35
CA ILE A 463 17.76 -17.15 -9.79
C ILE A 463 18.49 -15.84 -10.06
N GLU A 464 19.76 -15.94 -10.44
CA GLU A 464 20.59 -14.77 -10.79
C GLU A 464 20.30 -14.21 -12.19
N THR A 465 19.80 -15.05 -13.11
CA THR A 465 19.51 -14.65 -14.50
C THR A 465 18.05 -14.94 -14.82
N PRO A 466 17.22 -13.92 -15.09
CA PRO A 466 15.81 -14.16 -15.37
C PRO A 466 15.62 -14.86 -16.70
N LYS A 467 14.51 -15.60 -16.81
CA LYS A 467 14.08 -16.17 -18.08
C LYS A 467 13.42 -15.07 -18.90
N TYR A 468 13.95 -14.78 -20.10
CA TYR A 468 13.23 -13.96 -21.07
C TYR A 468 12.03 -14.76 -21.60
N ILE A 469 10.84 -14.18 -21.49
CA ILE A 469 9.59 -14.83 -21.91
C ILE A 469 8.85 -14.02 -22.97
N GLY A 470 9.34 -12.84 -23.39
CA GLY A 470 8.66 -12.04 -24.42
C GLY A 470 8.39 -12.78 -25.74
N ASN A 471 9.25 -13.74 -26.11
CA ASN A 471 9.09 -14.58 -27.30
C ASN A 471 7.97 -15.65 -27.21
N LEU A 472 7.43 -15.91 -26.02
CA LEU A 472 6.37 -16.91 -25.85
C LEU A 472 4.97 -16.31 -26.01
N LEU A 473 4.85 -14.97 -26.11
CA LEU A 473 3.59 -14.30 -26.41
C LEU A 473 3.13 -14.64 -27.83
N PRO A 474 1.96 -15.28 -28.02
CA PRO A 474 1.50 -15.70 -29.34
C PRO A 474 1.45 -14.55 -30.36
N GLU A 475 1.07 -13.35 -29.90
CA GLU A 475 0.92 -12.16 -30.74
C GLU A 475 2.22 -11.39 -30.97
N CYS A 476 3.30 -11.71 -30.24
CA CYS A 476 4.61 -11.05 -30.34
C CYS A 476 5.68 -11.96 -30.98
N GLN A 477 5.28 -13.07 -31.60
CA GLN A 477 6.17 -13.94 -32.37
C GLN A 477 6.46 -13.33 -33.75
N GLY A 478 7.47 -12.45 -33.80
CA GLY A 478 8.05 -11.86 -35.00
C GLY A 478 9.35 -11.12 -34.65
N GLU A 479 10.35 -11.14 -35.54
CA GLU A 479 11.68 -10.54 -35.36
C GLU A 479 11.67 -9.07 -34.90
#